data_AF-A0A9P3GAC9-F1
#
_entry.id   AF-A0A9P3GAC9-F1
#
_cell.length_a   1.000
_cell.length_b   1.000
_cell.length_c   1.000
_cell.angle_alpha   90.00
_cell.angle_beta   90.00
_cell.angle_gamma   90.00
#
_symmetry.space_group_name_H-M   'P 1'
#
loop_
_entity.id
_entity.type
_entity.pdbx_description
1 polymer ?
#
loop_
_entity_poly.entity_id
_entity_poly.type
_entity_poly.pdbx_seq_one_letter_code
_entity_poly.pdbx_strand_id
1 'polypeptide(L)'
;MQFSTIFFFVAVAALTQAAAGMRISERDGTDPKVFCGTTEDATLSDCQALVQPDTWNAAWAAGSNVCHYTNGLNFNEPAYNVACHGNCCAYYANGFRTQANFDSESIRGRAASLLGCGDTAKNSINGLQVTPVDGSGVCLSDGNGCGDCFDDSDFASA
;
A
#
# COMPACT_ATOMS: atom_id res chain seq x y z
N MET A 1 -62.05 11.05 -47.30
CA MET A 1 -60.74 11.46 -47.86
C MET A 1 -60.29 12.59 -46.96
N GLN A 2 -59.33 12.46 -46.04
CA GLN A 2 -57.93 12.06 -46.18
C GLN A 2 -57.40 11.82 -44.75
N PHE A 3 -56.76 10.67 -44.48
CA PHE A 3 -56.13 10.38 -43.19
C PHE A 3 -54.68 10.91 -43.22
N SER A 4 -54.32 11.81 -42.29
CA SER A 4 -52.94 12.28 -42.12
C SER A 4 -52.26 11.49 -41.00
N THR A 5 -51.33 10.62 -41.39
CA THR A 5 -50.48 9.83 -40.50
C THR A 5 -49.24 10.66 -40.14
N ILE A 6 -49.06 11.01 -38.87
CA ILE A 6 -47.83 11.63 -38.37
C ILE A 6 -46.90 10.50 -37.89
N PHE A 7 -45.78 10.31 -38.58
CA PHE A 7 -44.71 9.40 -38.17
C PHE A 7 -43.82 10.08 -37.12
N PHE A 8 -43.76 9.53 -35.91
CA PHE A 8 -42.76 9.86 -34.91
C PHE A 8 -41.48 9.05 -35.19
N PHE A 9 -40.37 9.73 -35.50
CA PHE A 9 -39.04 9.12 -35.51
C PHE A 9 -38.41 9.29 -34.12
N VAL A 10 -38.17 8.18 -33.42
CA VAL A 10 -37.36 8.13 -32.20
C VAL A 10 -35.90 7.96 -32.62
N ALA A 11 -35.08 8.98 -32.41
CA ALA A 11 -33.63 8.89 -32.56
C ALA A 11 -33.04 8.27 -31.27
N VAL A 12 -32.62 7.01 -31.35
CA VAL A 12 -31.85 6.36 -30.28
C VAL A 12 -30.40 6.80 -30.43
N ALA A 13 -29.95 7.69 -29.54
CA ALA A 13 -28.53 8.05 -29.45
C ALA A 13 -27.75 6.88 -28.83
N ALA A 14 -26.94 6.20 -29.65
CA ALA A 14 -26.01 5.17 -29.19
C ALA A 14 -24.85 5.84 -28.44
N LEU A 15 -24.73 5.57 -27.14
CA LEU A 15 -23.56 5.93 -26.34
C LEU A 15 -22.39 5.01 -26.73
N THR A 16 -21.43 5.55 -27.46
CA THR A 16 -20.14 4.89 -27.70
C THR A 16 -19.34 4.88 -26.40
N GLN A 17 -19.22 3.72 -25.76
CA GLN A 17 -18.27 3.51 -24.68
C GLN A 17 -16.85 3.56 -25.27
N ALA A 18 -16.09 4.60 -24.93
CA ALA A 18 -14.66 4.60 -25.14
C ALA A 18 -14.04 3.57 -24.18
N ALA A 19 -13.58 2.44 -24.71
CA ALA A 19 -12.69 1.56 -23.99
C ALA A 19 -11.41 2.35 -23.69
N ALA A 20 -11.26 2.80 -22.44
CA ALA A 20 -9.99 3.32 -21.96
C ALA A 20 -8.97 2.18 -22.09
N GLY A 21 -8.03 2.34 -23.01
CA GLY A 21 -6.95 1.40 -23.23
C GLY A 21 -6.18 1.20 -21.93
N MET A 22 -6.24 -0.01 -21.39
CA MET A 22 -5.35 -0.46 -20.34
C MET A 22 -3.95 -0.46 -20.92
N ARG A 23 -3.17 0.58 -20.60
CA ARG A 23 -1.74 0.60 -20.89
C ARG A 23 -1.06 -0.15 -19.77
N ILE A 24 -0.43 -1.28 -20.09
CA ILE A 24 0.60 -1.86 -19.24
C ILE A 24 1.73 -0.83 -19.25
N SER A 25 1.82 -0.05 -18.18
CA SER A 25 2.95 0.86 -17.99
C SER A 25 4.15 -0.01 -17.65
N GLU A 26 5.19 0.07 -18.47
CA GLU A 26 6.50 -0.46 -18.13
C GLU A 26 6.92 0.24 -16.82
N ARG A 27 7.13 -0.54 -15.75
CA ARG A 27 7.44 -0.02 -14.41
C ARG A 27 8.78 0.71 -14.52
N ASP A 28 8.79 2.03 -14.31
CA ASP A 28 10.02 2.81 -14.34
C ASP A 28 10.91 2.33 -13.19
N GLY A 29 12.22 2.20 -13.41
CA GLY A 29 13.18 1.82 -12.37
C GLY A 29 13.27 2.85 -11.23
N THR A 30 12.62 4.00 -11.39
CA THR A 30 12.48 5.05 -10.38
C THR A 30 11.20 4.95 -9.55
N ASP A 31 10.25 4.08 -9.94
CA ASP A 31 9.00 3.88 -9.22
C ASP A 31 9.22 3.04 -7.95
N PRO A 32 8.54 3.34 -6.84
CA PRO A 32 8.55 2.48 -5.67
C PRO A 32 8.12 1.05 -6.01
N LYS A 33 8.91 0.08 -5.54
CA LYS A 33 8.59 -1.34 -5.69
C LYS A 33 7.55 -1.70 -4.63
N VAL A 34 6.34 -1.98 -5.07
CA VAL A 34 5.25 -2.54 -4.24
C VAL A 34 5.19 -4.04 -4.42
N PHE A 35 5.09 -4.76 -3.29
CA PHE A 35 4.92 -6.20 -3.15
C PHE A 35 3.71 -6.46 -2.26
N CYS A 36 2.81 -7.34 -2.67
CA CYS A 36 1.62 -7.72 -1.91
C CYS A 36 1.72 -9.20 -1.54
N GLY A 37 1.23 -9.61 -0.38
CA GLY A 37 1.30 -11.02 0.06
C GLY A 37 2.63 -11.40 0.72
N THR A 38 3.34 -10.45 1.32
CA THR A 38 4.69 -10.63 1.88
C THR A 38 4.70 -11.01 3.37
N THR A 39 3.54 -11.05 4.05
CA THR A 39 3.45 -11.25 5.50
C THR A 39 2.02 -11.63 5.91
N GLU A 40 1.78 -11.79 7.21
CA GLU A 40 0.46 -12.05 7.79
C GLU A 40 -0.55 -10.93 7.51
N ASP A 41 -1.82 -11.33 7.40
CA ASP A 41 -2.92 -10.46 6.97
C ASP A 41 -3.45 -9.57 8.10
N ALA A 42 -3.40 -8.25 7.90
CA ALA A 42 -4.21 -7.30 8.67
C ALA A 42 -5.64 -7.22 8.16
N THR A 43 -6.55 -6.69 8.98
CA THR A 43 -7.90 -6.33 8.55
C THR A 43 -7.84 -5.10 7.66
N LEU A 44 -8.38 -5.19 6.44
CA LEU A 44 -8.35 -4.09 5.48
C LEU A 44 -9.03 -2.81 6.01
N SER A 45 -10.20 -2.94 6.64
CA SER A 45 -10.90 -1.79 7.24
C SER A 45 -10.07 -1.07 8.30
N ASP A 46 -9.27 -1.81 9.07
CA ASP A 46 -8.42 -1.24 10.12
C ASP A 46 -7.26 -0.47 9.49
N CYS A 47 -6.66 -0.98 8.40
CA CYS A 47 -5.63 -0.26 7.66
C CYS A 47 -6.16 0.99 6.94
N GLN A 48 -7.37 0.93 6.38
CA GLN A 48 -8.03 2.09 5.78
C GLN A 48 -8.28 3.20 6.81
N ALA A 49 -8.64 2.81 8.05
CA ALA A 49 -8.81 3.73 9.18
C ALA A 49 -7.46 4.26 9.68
N LEU A 50 -6.43 3.41 9.78
CA LEU A 50 -5.09 3.77 10.23
C LEU A 50 -4.48 4.91 9.40
N VAL A 51 -4.55 4.83 8.07
CA VAL A 51 -3.88 5.80 7.19
C VAL A 51 -4.62 7.14 7.07
N GLN A 52 -5.81 7.26 7.68
CA GLN A 52 -6.48 8.55 7.81
C GLN A 52 -5.62 9.49 8.67
N PRO A 53 -5.48 10.78 8.29
CA PRO A 53 -4.58 11.69 8.99
C PRO A 53 -4.78 11.75 10.51
N ASP A 54 -6.02 11.82 10.98
CA ASP A 54 -6.31 11.96 12.42
C ASP A 54 -5.94 10.69 13.20
N THR A 55 -6.30 9.51 12.67
CA THR A 55 -5.93 8.21 13.28
C THR A 55 -4.43 8.02 13.29
N TRP A 56 -3.78 8.30 12.16
CA TRP A 56 -2.32 8.19 12.01
C TRP A 56 -1.59 9.07 13.01
N ASN A 57 -1.96 10.35 13.09
CA ASN A 57 -1.32 11.31 13.98
C ASN A 57 -1.48 10.93 15.46
N ALA A 58 -2.62 10.34 15.82
CA ALA A 58 -2.86 9.83 17.17
C ALA A 58 -2.09 8.54 17.48
N ALA A 59 -1.87 7.69 16.47
CA ALA A 59 -1.16 6.41 16.59
C ALA A 59 0.36 6.50 16.39
N TRP A 60 0.86 7.64 15.90
CA TRP A 60 2.25 7.81 15.48
C TRP A 60 3.23 7.64 16.64
N ALA A 61 4.08 6.61 16.54
CA ALA A 61 5.08 6.23 17.51
C ALA A 61 6.52 6.48 17.03
N ALA A 62 6.70 6.86 15.75
CA ALA A 62 8.02 7.01 15.11
C ALA A 62 8.92 5.78 15.41
N GLY A 63 10.16 6.00 15.85
CA GLY A 63 11.11 4.95 16.20
C GLY A 63 11.00 4.40 17.63
N SER A 64 9.95 4.72 18.40
CA SER A 64 9.87 4.31 19.81
C SER A 64 9.59 2.81 20.01
N ASN A 65 8.93 2.16 19.05
CA ASN A 65 8.65 0.73 19.07
C ASN A 65 9.60 0.01 18.11
N VAL A 66 10.78 -0.31 18.61
CA VAL A 66 11.82 -1.02 17.83
C VAL A 66 11.52 -2.51 17.82
N CYS A 67 11.66 -3.11 16.65
CA CYS A 67 11.65 -4.54 16.41
C CYS A 67 12.78 -4.88 15.43
N HIS A 68 12.92 -6.14 15.03
CA HIS A 68 14.08 -6.59 14.25
C HIS A 68 13.67 -7.58 13.15
N TYR A 69 14.42 -7.59 12.05
CA TYR A 69 14.28 -8.54 10.94
C TYR A 69 15.63 -9.18 10.58
N THR A 70 15.61 -10.36 9.96
CA THR A 70 16.82 -11.12 9.61
C THR A 70 16.81 -11.60 8.16
N ASN A 71 16.93 -10.66 7.23
CA ASN A 71 16.98 -10.97 5.80
C ASN A 71 18.38 -11.37 5.34
N GLY A 72 18.57 -12.55 4.74
CA GLY A 72 19.70 -12.91 3.86
C GLY A 72 21.12 -12.40 4.21
N LEU A 73 21.39 -11.12 3.94
CA LEU A 73 22.68 -10.41 4.18
C LEU A 73 22.74 -9.62 5.49
N ASN A 74 21.62 -9.51 6.20
CA ASN A 74 21.34 -8.67 7.36
C ASN A 74 20.95 -9.55 8.55
N PHE A 75 21.66 -9.40 9.66
CA PHE A 75 21.34 -10.11 10.89
C PHE A 75 20.89 -9.12 11.95
N ASN A 76 19.65 -9.29 12.44
CA ASN A 76 19.10 -8.50 13.54
C ASN A 76 19.07 -6.98 13.26
N GLU A 77 18.73 -6.58 12.04
CA GLU A 77 18.60 -5.17 11.66
C GLU A 77 17.32 -4.55 12.25
N PRO A 78 17.34 -3.27 12.64
CA PRO A 78 16.19 -2.64 13.27
C PRO A 78 15.09 -2.35 12.24
N ALA A 79 13.87 -2.68 12.63
CA ALA A 79 12.64 -2.18 12.06
C ALA A 79 11.82 -1.48 13.16
N TYR A 80 10.77 -0.79 12.76
CA TYR A 80 10.01 0.06 13.66
C TYR A 80 8.53 -0.11 13.41
N ASN A 81 7.76 -0.38 14.47
CA ASN A 81 6.32 -0.26 14.44
C ASN A 81 5.95 1.22 14.64
N VAL A 82 5.60 1.90 13.57
CA VAL A 82 5.47 3.36 13.58
C VAL A 82 4.05 3.84 13.87
N ALA A 83 3.03 3.01 13.65
CA ALA A 83 1.64 3.33 13.97
C ALA A 83 0.77 2.06 13.91
N CYS A 84 -0.21 1.93 14.80
CA CYS A 84 -1.21 0.85 14.75
C CYS A 84 -2.63 1.36 15.01
N HIS A 85 -3.60 0.69 14.39
CA HIS A 85 -5.03 0.86 14.68
C HIS A 85 -5.74 -0.48 14.47
N GLY A 86 -6.54 -0.90 15.45
CA GLY A 86 -7.14 -2.24 15.42
C GLY A 86 -6.05 -3.32 15.36
N ASN A 87 -6.15 -4.24 14.40
CA ASN A 87 -5.07 -5.20 14.15
C ASN A 87 -4.07 -4.75 13.07
N CYS A 88 -4.28 -3.62 12.40
CA CYS A 88 -3.37 -3.13 11.36
C CYS A 88 -2.24 -2.31 11.98
N CYS A 89 -1.00 -2.62 11.58
CA CYS A 89 0.19 -1.87 11.95
C CYS A 89 1.00 -1.50 10.71
N ALA A 90 1.54 -0.28 10.73
CA ALA A 90 2.51 0.20 9.76
C ALA A 90 3.92 0.02 10.32
N TYR A 91 4.78 -0.60 9.53
CA TYR A 91 6.18 -0.83 9.87
C TYR A 91 7.10 -0.07 8.95
N TYR A 92 8.26 0.32 9.46
CA TYR A 92 9.31 1.03 8.72
C TYR A 92 10.66 0.36 8.95
N ALA A 93 11.47 0.25 7.90
CA ALA A 93 12.88 -0.13 7.97
C ALA A 93 13.70 0.83 7.09
N ASN A 94 14.87 1.24 7.57
CA ASN A 94 15.83 1.99 6.75
C ASN A 94 16.46 1.08 5.68
N GLY A 95 16.97 1.68 4.61
CA GLY A 95 17.73 0.94 3.61
C GLY A 95 19.13 0.55 4.12
N PHE A 96 19.75 -0.39 3.43
CA PHE A 96 21.01 -1.07 3.79
C PHE A 96 22.21 -0.15 4.09
N ARG A 97 22.14 1.15 3.79
CA ARG A 97 23.22 2.13 4.04
C ARG A 97 22.71 3.49 4.51
N THR A 98 21.46 3.57 4.96
CA THR A 98 20.84 4.82 5.39
C THR A 98 20.48 4.76 6.86
N GLN A 99 20.40 5.92 7.50
CA GLN A 99 19.89 6.02 8.86
C GLN A 99 18.37 6.11 8.83
N ALA A 100 17.71 5.62 9.88
CA ALA A 100 16.27 5.76 10.02
C ALA A 100 15.88 7.24 9.99
N ASN A 101 14.95 7.58 9.08
CA ASN A 101 14.36 8.91 8.96
C ASN A 101 12.84 8.78 9.10
N PHE A 102 12.31 9.26 10.21
CA PHE A 102 10.91 9.12 10.58
C PHE A 102 10.09 10.33 10.12
N ASP A 103 10.04 10.55 8.80
CA ASP A 103 9.10 11.51 8.22
C ASP A 103 7.69 10.92 8.24
N SER A 104 6.87 11.38 9.18
CA SER A 104 5.53 10.85 9.44
C SER A 104 4.62 10.93 8.22
N GLU A 105 4.60 12.06 7.51
CA GLU A 105 3.71 12.24 6.37
C GLU A 105 4.14 11.39 5.17
N SER A 106 5.45 11.30 4.93
CA SER A 106 6.02 10.43 3.90
C SER A 106 5.70 8.97 4.17
N ILE A 107 5.94 8.50 5.40
CA ILE A 107 5.67 7.10 5.78
C ILE A 107 4.17 6.80 5.73
N ARG A 108 3.30 7.72 6.17
CA ARG A 108 1.84 7.60 6.03
C ARG A 108 1.43 7.50 4.56
N GLY A 109 1.97 8.37 3.71
CA GLY A 109 1.65 8.40 2.29
C GLY A 109 2.02 7.09 1.59
N ARG A 110 3.17 6.51 1.98
CA ARG A 110 3.61 5.20 1.51
C ARG A 110 2.69 4.07 2.00
N ALA A 111 2.37 4.04 3.30
CA ALA A 111 1.41 3.10 3.87
C ALA A 111 0.03 3.21 3.19
N ALA A 112 -0.45 4.42 2.89
CA ALA A 112 -1.71 4.62 2.18
C ALA A 112 -1.67 4.08 0.75
N SER A 113 -0.53 4.15 0.07
CA SER A 113 -0.38 3.59 -1.28
C SER A 113 -0.51 2.05 -1.30
N LEU A 114 -0.18 1.39 -0.18
CA LEU A 114 -0.31 -0.06 -0.03
C LEU A 114 -1.76 -0.54 0.10
N LEU A 115 -2.74 0.35 0.30
CA LEU A 115 -4.16 -0.03 0.27
C LEU A 115 -4.58 -0.71 -1.04
N GLY A 116 -3.82 -0.51 -2.13
CA GLY A 116 -4.00 -1.24 -3.39
C GLY A 116 -3.71 -2.75 -3.32
N CYS A 117 -3.02 -3.23 -2.28
CA CYS A 117 -2.79 -4.65 -2.02
C CYS A 117 -3.97 -5.35 -1.31
N GLY A 118 -5.00 -4.61 -0.89
CA GLY A 118 -6.11 -5.17 -0.12
C GLY A 118 -7.05 -6.08 -0.92
N ASP A 119 -7.42 -7.22 -0.34
CA ASP A 119 -8.47 -8.12 -0.81
C ASP A 119 -9.79 -7.76 -0.11
N THR A 120 -10.66 -7.01 -0.80
CA THR A 120 -11.95 -6.58 -0.24
C THR A 120 -12.93 -7.73 0.00
N ALA A 121 -12.78 -8.86 -0.71
CA ALA A 121 -13.65 -10.01 -0.51
C ALA A 121 -13.32 -10.76 0.78
N LYS A 122 -12.05 -10.71 1.21
CA LYS A 122 -11.58 -11.32 2.45
C LYS A 122 -11.43 -10.33 3.60
N ASN A 123 -11.58 -9.03 3.33
CA ASN A 123 -11.27 -7.95 4.26
C ASN A 123 -9.85 -8.07 4.82
N SER A 124 -8.90 -8.49 3.98
CA SER A 124 -7.52 -8.68 4.38
C SER A 124 -6.56 -7.85 3.53
N ILE A 125 -5.42 -7.51 4.10
CA ILE A 125 -4.37 -6.77 3.44
C ILE A 125 -3.03 -7.09 4.08
N ASN A 126 -2.02 -7.20 3.23
CA ASN A 126 -0.65 -6.99 3.62
C ASN A 126 0.15 -6.49 2.40
N GLY A 127 1.27 -5.83 2.65
CA GLY A 127 2.18 -5.46 1.58
C GLY A 127 3.35 -4.61 2.02
N LEU A 128 4.35 -4.55 1.17
CA LEU A 128 5.61 -3.86 1.35
C LEU A 128 5.83 -2.89 0.18
N GLN A 129 6.20 -1.65 0.49
CA GLN A 129 6.68 -0.68 -0.48
C GLN A 129 8.13 -0.33 -0.16
N VAL A 130 9.03 -0.57 -1.11
CA VAL A 130 10.43 -0.17 -1.02
C VAL A 130 10.71 0.97 -1.99
N THR A 131 11.34 2.04 -1.51
CA THR A 131 11.71 3.17 -2.36
C THR A 131 13.08 2.94 -2.99
N PRO A 132 13.25 3.19 -4.30
CA PRO A 132 14.55 3.05 -4.96
C PRO A 132 15.54 4.15 -4.58
N VAL A 133 15.08 5.24 -3.94
CA VAL A 133 15.93 6.39 -3.60
C VAL A 133 16.91 6.08 -2.48
N ASP A 134 16.42 5.48 -1.40
CA ASP A 134 17.22 5.20 -0.20
C ASP A 134 17.12 3.75 0.29
N GLY A 135 16.36 2.90 -0.41
CA GLY A 135 16.15 1.50 -0.08
C GLY A 135 15.26 1.27 1.16
N SER A 136 14.68 2.31 1.75
CA SER A 136 13.82 2.15 2.92
C SER A 136 12.51 1.44 2.57
N GLY A 137 12.00 0.66 3.51
CA GLY A 137 10.77 -0.11 3.39
C GLY A 137 9.66 0.47 4.27
N VAL A 138 8.43 0.46 3.76
CA VAL A 138 7.20 0.67 4.55
C VAL A 138 6.30 -0.51 4.30
N CYS A 139 5.77 -1.11 5.36
CA CYS A 139 4.93 -2.29 5.28
C CYS A 139 3.61 -2.08 6.03
N LEU A 140 2.52 -2.70 5.55
CA LEU A 140 1.28 -2.91 6.29
C LEU A 140 1.13 -4.40 6.57
N SER A 141 0.91 -4.74 7.83
CA SER A 141 0.67 -6.12 8.29
C SER A 141 -0.16 -6.10 9.56
N ASP A 142 -0.53 -7.28 10.04
CA ASP A 142 -1.05 -7.44 11.39
C ASP A 142 -0.04 -6.99 12.46
N GLY A 143 -0.43 -6.99 13.74
CA GLY A 143 0.45 -6.64 14.86
C GLY A 143 1.70 -7.51 15.03
N ASN A 144 1.83 -8.61 14.29
CA ASN A 144 2.96 -9.53 14.34
C ASN A 144 3.91 -9.39 13.14
N GLY A 145 3.58 -8.57 12.13
CA GLY A 145 4.37 -8.47 10.90
C GLY A 145 5.73 -7.79 11.04
N CYS A 146 6.12 -7.34 12.24
CA CYS A 146 7.46 -6.80 12.39
C CYS A 146 8.52 -7.91 12.37
N GLY A 147 9.45 -7.81 11.43
CA GLY A 147 10.36 -8.91 11.11
C GLY A 147 9.99 -9.42 9.73
N ASP A 148 8.89 -10.15 9.65
CA ASP A 148 8.39 -10.83 8.45
C ASP A 148 8.25 -9.88 7.25
N CYS A 149 7.72 -8.67 7.46
CA CYS A 149 7.63 -7.62 6.44
C CYS A 149 8.92 -7.32 5.68
N PHE A 150 10.09 -7.57 6.30
CA PHE A 150 11.40 -7.19 5.78
C PHE A 150 12.37 -8.38 5.68
N ASP A 151 11.96 -9.56 6.15
CA ASP A 151 12.76 -10.78 6.15
C ASP A 151 12.86 -11.40 4.74
N ASP A 152 11.85 -11.12 3.90
CA ASP A 152 11.75 -11.65 2.54
C ASP A 152 12.73 -11.02 1.54
N SER A 153 13.00 -11.77 0.46
CA SER A 153 13.86 -11.34 -0.65
C SER A 153 13.41 -10.06 -1.34
N ASP A 154 12.14 -9.70 -1.19
CA ASP A 154 11.54 -8.50 -1.78
C ASP A 154 12.13 -7.21 -1.18
N PHE A 155 12.54 -7.25 0.09
CA PHE A 155 13.28 -6.15 0.71
C PHE A 155 14.77 -6.21 0.39
N ALA A 156 15.35 -7.43 0.27
CA ALA A 156 16.78 -7.63 -0.04
C ALA A 156 17.17 -7.17 -1.45
N SER A 157 16.23 -7.24 -2.40
CA SER A 157 16.43 -7.00 -3.82
C SER A 157 16.09 -5.56 -4.26
N ALA A 158 15.79 -4.70 -3.29
CA ALA A 158 15.36 -3.33 -3.53
C ALA A 158 16.49 -2.41 -3.96
#